data_AF-A0A6G3X3K0-F1
#
_entry.id   AF-A0A6G3X3K0-F1
#
_cell.length_a   1.000
_cell.length_b   1.000
_cell.length_c   1.000
_cell.angle_alpha   90.00
_cell.angle_beta   90.00
_cell.angle_gamma   90.00
#
_symmetry.space_group_name_H-M   'P 1'
#
loop_
_entity.id
_entity.type
_entity.pdbx_description
1 polymer ?
#
loop_
_entity_poly.entity_id
_entity_poly.type
_entity_poly.pdbx_seq_one_letter_code
_entity_poly.pdbx_strand_id
1 'polypeptide(L)' 'AVQLCAMAKRFATDTGFSVADRALQLHGGYGYLSEYGIEKIVRDLRVHRILEGTNEIMNVIVARGLTESLR' A
#
# COMPACT_ATOMS: atom_id res chain seq x y z
N ALA A 1 13.45 14.32 -6.11
CA ALA A 1 12.97 13.05 -6.71
C ALA A 1 12.64 12.01 -5.64
N VAL A 2 13.61 11.60 -4.81
CA VAL A 2 13.44 10.52 -3.79
C VAL A 2 12.24 10.73 -2.86
N GLN A 3 12.05 11.94 -2.31
CA GLN A 3 10.91 12.26 -1.44
C GLN A 3 9.56 12.04 -2.15
N LEU A 4 9.41 12.54 -3.38
CA LEU A 4 8.18 12.38 -4.18
C LEU A 4 7.91 10.90 -4.50
N CYS A 5 8.96 10.13 -4.84
CA CYS A 5 8.83 8.68 -5.07
C CYS A 5 8.39 7.95 -3.79
N ALA A 6 8.93 8.30 -2.63
CA ALA A 6 8.53 7.71 -1.35
C ALA A 6 7.07 8.04 -1.00
N MET A 7 6.65 9.30 -1.19
CA MET A 7 5.26 9.72 -1.03
C MET A 7 4.32 8.93 -1.95
N ALA A 8 4.65 8.85 -3.24
CA ALA A 8 3.84 8.17 -4.25
C ALA A 8 3.72 6.67 -3.95
N LYS A 9 4.85 6.01 -3.63
CA LYS A 9 4.86 4.59 -3.30
C LYS A 9 3.97 4.31 -2.09
N ARG A 10 4.20 4.99 -0.97
CA ARG A 10 3.41 4.78 0.25
C ARG A 10 1.92 4.97 -0.01
N PHE A 11 1.55 6.05 -0.70
CA PHE A 11 0.17 6.35 -1.00
C PHE A 11 -0.47 5.26 -1.87
N ALA A 12 0.19 4.83 -2.94
CA ALA A 12 -0.33 3.82 -3.85
C ALA A 12 -0.49 2.45 -3.17
N THR A 13 0.47 2.04 -2.34
CA THR A 13 0.44 0.72 -1.69
C THR A 13 -0.60 0.64 -0.58
N ASP A 14 -0.75 1.68 0.25
CA ASP A 14 -1.81 1.75 1.27
C ASP A 14 -3.20 1.82 0.63
N THR A 15 -3.36 2.69 -0.37
CA THR A 15 -4.65 2.86 -1.06
C THR A 15 -5.06 1.60 -1.81
N GLY A 16 -4.14 1.00 -2.56
CA GLY A 16 -4.39 -0.23 -3.31
C GLY A 16 -4.84 -1.36 -2.39
N PHE A 17 -4.14 -1.57 -1.28
CA PHE A 17 -4.54 -2.58 -0.30
C PHE A 17 -5.91 -2.29 0.31
N SER A 18 -6.17 -1.03 0.73
CA SER A 18 -7.46 -0.64 1.32
C SER A 18 -8.64 -0.81 0.35
N VAL A 19 -8.44 -0.55 -0.94
CA VAL A 19 -9.48 -0.77 -1.96
C VAL A 19 -9.77 -2.26 -2.10
N ALA A 20 -8.74 -3.10 -2.22
CA ALA A 20 -8.93 -4.55 -2.37
C ALA A 20 -9.57 -5.18 -1.13
N ASP A 21 -9.17 -4.75 0.06
CA ASP A 21 -9.75 -5.22 1.33
C ASP A 21 -11.25 -4.87 1.43
N ARG A 22 -11.63 -3.64 1.05
CA ARG A 22 -13.05 -3.25 0.97
C ARG A 22 -13.83 -4.03 -0.09
N ALA A 23 -13.20 -4.32 -1.22
CA ALA A 23 -13.83 -5.15 -2.26
C ALA A 23 -14.10 -6.57 -1.75
N LEU A 24 -13.15 -7.16 -1.01
CA LEU A 24 -13.33 -8.46 -0.35
C LEU A 24 -14.49 -8.42 0.65
N GLN A 25 -14.51 -7.41 1.52
CA GLN A 25 -15.58 -7.24 2.50
C GLN A 25 -16.96 -7.08 1.84
N LEU A 26 -17.05 -6.33 0.73
CA LEU A 26 -18.30 -6.12 -0.01
C LEU A 26 -18.87 -7.43 -0.60
N HIS A 27 -18.01 -8.34 -1.04
CA HIS A 27 -18.42 -9.64 -1.58
C HIS A 27 -18.73 -10.67 -0.50
N GLY A 28 -18.46 -10.37 0.77
CA GLY A 28 -18.67 -11.29 1.88
C GLY A 28 -17.93 -12.62 1.70
N GLY A 29 -18.60 -13.74 1.96
CA GLY A 29 -18.01 -15.08 1.80
C GLY A 29 -17.57 -15.38 0.38
N TYR A 30 -18.27 -14.86 -0.64
CA TYR A 30 -17.89 -15.05 -2.04
C TYR A 30 -16.54 -14.39 -2.37
N GLY A 31 -16.16 -13.34 -1.64
CA GLY A 31 -14.85 -12.68 -1.81
C GLY A 31 -13.65 -13.59 -1.48
N TYR A 32 -13.87 -14.65 -0.70
CA TYR A 32 -12.86 -15.66 -0.37
C TYR A 32 -12.80 -16.83 -1.36
N LEU A 33 -13.75 -16.94 -2.29
CA LEU A 33 -13.76 -18.01 -3.27
C LEU A 33 -12.83 -17.67 -4.43
N SER A 34 -12.06 -18.67 -4.87
CA SER A 34 -11.08 -18.55 -5.95
C SER A 34 -11.70 -18.10 -7.28
N GLU A 35 -12.97 -18.45 -7.50
CA GLU A 35 -13.77 -18.18 -8.69
C GLU A 35 -13.99 -16.68 -8.94
N TYR A 36 -14.02 -15.87 -7.87
CA TYR A 36 -14.14 -14.41 -7.97
C TYR A 36 -12.78 -13.70 -8.00
N GLY A 37 -11.70 -14.38 -7.60
CA GLY A 37 -10.31 -13.88 -7.68
C GLY A 37 -9.94 -12.74 -6.73
N ILE A 38 -10.86 -12.25 -5.88
CA ILE A 38 -10.63 -11.11 -5.00
C ILE A 38 -9.61 -11.44 -3.90
N GLU A 39 -9.69 -12.63 -3.31
CA GLU A 39 -8.73 -13.08 -2.29
C GLU A 39 -7.29 -13.08 -2.82
N LYS A 40 -7.09 -13.43 -4.10
CA LYS A 40 -5.79 -13.35 -4.77
C LYS A 40 -5.28 -11.91 -4.84
N ILE A 41 -6.13 -10.95 -5.23
CA ILE A 41 -5.75 -9.54 -5.31
C ILE A 41 -5.32 -9.01 -3.94
N VAL A 42 -6.07 -9.33 -2.87
CA VAL A 42 -5.72 -8.92 -1.49
C VAL A 42 -4.36 -9.50 -1.08
N ARG A 43 -4.10 -10.78 -1.37
CA ARG A 43 -2.82 -11.43 -1.09
C ARG A 43 -1.66 -10.79 -1.88
N ASP A 44 -1.86 -10.55 -3.16
CA ASP A 44 -0.83 -9.97 -4.04
C ASP A 44 -0.47 -8.54 -3.59
N LEU A 45 -1.47 -7.71 -3.29
CA LEU A 45 -1.24 -6.32 -2.88
C LEU A 45 -0.61 -6.19 -1.49
N ARG A 46 -0.73 -7.20 -0.63
CA ARG A 46 -0.14 -7.17 0.72
C ARG A 46 1.37 -6.95 0.67
N VAL A 47 2.03 -7.57 -0.31
CA VAL A 47 3.50 -7.59 -0.40
C VAL A 47 4.07 -6.21 -0.71
N HIS A 48 3.34 -5.35 -1.42
CA HIS A 48 3.82 -4.02 -1.81
C HIS A 48 4.04 -3.07 -0.63
N ARG A 49 3.41 -3.34 0.52
CA ARG A 49 3.68 -2.60 1.77
C ARG A 49 4.99 -3.00 2.46
N ILE A 50 5.66 -4.03 1.97
CA ILE A 50 6.84 -4.66 2.59
C ILE A 50 8.09 -4.52 1.70
N LEU A 51 7.99 -4.92 0.43
CA LEU A 51 9.13 -4.98 -0.49
C LEU A 51 9.60 -3.59 -0.91
N GLU A 52 10.87 -3.47 -1.31
CA GLU A 52 11.47 -2.22 -1.81
C GLU A 52 11.36 -1.05 -0.81
N GLY A 53 11.32 -1.38 0.48
CA GLY A 53 11.12 -0.47 1.60
C GLY A 53 9.67 -0.45 2.10
N THR A 54 9.48 -0.69 3.40
CA THR A 54 8.14 -0.71 3.99
C THR A 54 7.49 0.68 3.99
N ASN A 55 6.18 0.75 4.22
CA ASN A 55 5.47 2.03 4.30
C ASN A 55 5.99 2.93 5.45
N GLU A 56 6.48 2.32 6.53
CA GLU A 56 7.15 3.03 7.63
C GLU A 56 8.49 3.62 7.18
N ILE A 57 9.28 2.89 6.39
CA ILE A 57 10.52 3.41 5.80
C ILE A 57 10.22 4.58 4.85
N MET A 58 9.16 4.48 4.04
CA MET A 58 8.74 5.60 3.19
C MET A 58 8.38 6.83 4.04
N ASN A 59 7.70 6.66 5.17
CA ASN A 59 7.42 7.77 6.10
C ASN A 59 8.71 8.41 6.64
N VAL A 60 9.71 7.61 7.02
CA VAL A 60 11.01 8.14 7.48
C VAL A 60 11.70 8.97 6.38
N ILE A 61 11.71 8.48 5.14
CA ILE A 61 12.30 9.20 4.00
C ILE A 61 11.59 10.55 3.77
N VAL A 62 10.25 10.55 3.81
CA VAL A 62 9.45 11.76 3.65
C VAL A 62 9.69 12.74 4.79
N ALA A 63 9.68 12.27 6.04
CA ALA A 63 9.92 13.08 7.23
C ALA A 63 11.30 13.73 7.18
N ARG A 64 12.34 12.97 6.80
CA ARG A 64 13.70 13.49 6.65
C ARG A 64 13.75 14.62 5.62
N GLY A 65 13.16 14.41 4.43
CA GLY A 65 13.12 15.43 3.37
C GLY A 65 12.41 16.72 3.82
N LEU A 66 11.33 16.61 4.60
CA LEU A 66 10.65 17.76 5.19
C LEU A 66 11.54 18.49 6.22
N THR A 67 12.17 17.76 7.14
CA THR A 67 13.03 18.38 8.18
C THR A 67 14.28 19.04 7.62
N GLU A 68 14.86 18.49 6.55
CA GLU A 68 16.02 19.10 5.89
C GLU A 68 15.63 20.40 5.16
N SER A 69 14.41 20.48 4.61
CA SER A 69 13.93 21.71 3.94
C SER A 69 13.59 22.86 4.91
N LEU A 70 13.40 22.55 6.18
CA LEU A 70 13.08 23.53 7.24
C LEU A 70 14.33 24.08 7.95
N ARG A 71 15.51 23.50 7.68
CA ARG A 71 16.80 23.97 8.18
C ARG A 71 17.45 24.91 7.17
#